data_AF-A0A516W8B2-F1
#
_entry.id   AF-A0A516W8B2-F1
#
_cell.length_a   1.000
_cell.length_b   1.000
_cell.length_c   1.000
_cell.angle_alpha   90.00
_cell.angle_beta   90.00
_cell.angle_gamma   90.00
#
_symmetry.space_group_name_H-M   'P 1'
#
loop_
_entity.id
_entity.type
_entity.pdbx_description
1 polymer ?
#
loop_
_entity_poly.entity_id
_entity_poly.type
_entity_poly.pdbx_seq_one_letter_code
_entity_poly.pdbx_strand_id
1 'polypeptide(L)'
;MYFSFEIKTKDKSSFLEHWQAKYEYPAEEKYTQNIGLPLTEKSRQELFEWKNGGVISQSKTRSILENYPLIFNGDHRARYLNHKEPGGAIWNIFYLHCLEPEKWPIFDQHTFRAMQYIKTSQIVEIGTTNKQKYTAYKDEYLPFLSTFGEKNVRKIDKALFAFGQFLKLAARYA
;
A
#
# COMPACT_ATOMS: atom_id res chain seq x y z
N MET A 1 -11.90 -30.30 -21.00
CA MET A 1 -12.88 -29.34 -20.47
C MET A 1 -12.11 -28.30 -19.69
N TYR A 2 -12.23 -27.02 -20.05
CA TYR A 2 -11.55 -25.93 -19.36
C TYR A 2 -12.61 -25.13 -18.59
N PHE A 3 -12.41 -24.99 -17.28
CA PHE A 3 -13.23 -24.14 -16.44
C PHE A 3 -12.56 -22.77 -16.33
N SER A 4 -13.32 -21.70 -16.51
CA SER A 4 -12.84 -20.33 -16.32
C SER A 4 -13.80 -19.58 -15.39
N PHE A 5 -13.28 -18.54 -14.74
CA PHE A 5 -14.09 -17.60 -13.96
C PHE A 5 -13.80 -16.18 -14.46
N GLU A 6 -14.79 -15.30 -14.34
CA GLU A 6 -14.69 -13.90 -14.73
C GLU A 6 -15.19 -13.03 -13.57
N ILE A 7 -14.54 -11.89 -13.35
CA ILE A 7 -14.90 -10.94 -12.29
C ILE A 7 -15.54 -9.72 -12.95
N LYS A 8 -16.83 -9.50 -12.70
CA LYS A 8 -17.55 -8.31 -13.19
C LYS A 8 -18.01 -7.45 -12.03
N THR A 9 -17.79 -6.15 -12.17
CA THR A 9 -18.41 -5.13 -11.31
C THR A 9 -19.11 -4.13 -12.21
N LYS A 10 -20.27 -3.63 -11.77
CA LYS A 10 -21.11 -2.74 -12.59
C LYS A 10 -20.42 -1.42 -12.93
N ASP A 11 -19.76 -0.85 -11.93
CA ASP A 11 -19.07 0.43 -11.99
C ASP A 11 -17.99 0.50 -10.89
N LYS A 12 -17.20 1.58 -10.90
CA LYS A 12 -16.12 1.79 -9.93
C LYS A 12 -16.63 1.87 -8.49
N SER A 13 -17.81 2.45 -8.26
CA SER A 13 -18.39 2.55 -6.92
C SER A 13 -18.73 1.17 -6.38
N SER A 14 -19.39 0.35 -7.19
CA SER A 14 -19.77 -1.03 -6.85
C SER A 14 -18.52 -1.89 -6.58
N PHE A 15 -17.45 -1.68 -7.36
CA PHE A 15 -16.15 -2.32 -7.10
C PHE A 15 -15.61 -1.92 -5.72
N LEU A 16 -15.55 -0.61 -5.43
CA LEU A 16 -15.01 -0.12 -4.18
C LEU A 16 -15.82 -0.62 -2.97
N GLU A 17 -17.15 -0.52 -3.02
CA GLU A 17 -18.02 -1.00 -1.95
C GLU A 17 -17.88 -2.49 -1.68
N HIS A 18 -17.86 -3.29 -2.75
CA HIS A 18 -17.72 -4.73 -2.62
C HIS A 18 -16.39 -5.12 -1.97
N TRP A 19 -15.28 -4.61 -2.49
CA TRP A 19 -13.96 -5.06 -2.04
C TRP A 19 -13.52 -4.42 -0.73
N GLN A 20 -13.93 -3.18 -0.44
CA GLN A 20 -13.64 -2.60 0.88
C GLN A 20 -14.33 -3.39 2.00
N ALA A 21 -15.53 -3.94 1.75
CA ALA A 21 -16.27 -4.74 2.72
C ALA A 21 -15.63 -6.12 2.97
N LYS A 22 -14.70 -6.54 2.10
CA LYS A 22 -13.88 -7.75 2.26
C LYS A 22 -12.49 -7.47 2.84
N TYR A 23 -12.18 -6.21 3.11
CA TYR A 23 -10.91 -5.86 3.73
C TYR A 23 -10.90 -6.37 5.18
N GLU A 24 -9.95 -7.25 5.45
CA GLU A 24 -9.63 -7.72 6.78
C GLU A 24 -8.12 -7.70 6.94
N TYR A 25 -7.65 -7.08 8.02
CA TYR A 25 -6.24 -7.00 8.29
C TYR A 25 -5.98 -6.99 9.80
N PRO A 26 -5.00 -7.76 10.31
CA PRO A 26 -4.75 -7.85 11.74
C PRO A 26 -4.38 -6.52 12.36
N ALA A 27 -4.86 -6.29 13.59
CA ALA A 27 -4.51 -5.15 14.42
C ALA A 27 -4.77 -3.78 13.76
N GLU A 28 -5.86 -3.64 12.99
CA GLU A 28 -6.24 -2.39 12.31
C GLU A 28 -6.35 -1.20 13.29
N GLU A 29 -6.64 -1.45 14.57
CA GLU A 29 -6.63 -0.44 15.63
C GLU A 29 -5.28 0.27 15.78
N LYS A 30 -4.15 -0.43 15.54
CA LYS A 30 -2.82 0.18 15.56
C LYS A 30 -2.64 1.23 14.47
N TYR A 31 -3.33 1.07 13.34
CA TYR A 31 -3.35 2.06 12.28
C TYR A 31 -4.32 3.19 12.61
N THR A 32 -5.57 2.87 12.91
CA THR A 32 -6.63 3.89 13.05
C THR A 32 -6.43 4.81 14.25
N GLN A 33 -5.83 4.33 15.34
CA GLN A 33 -5.56 5.15 16.52
C GLN A 33 -4.35 6.09 16.36
N ASN A 34 -3.50 5.87 15.35
CA ASN A 34 -2.22 6.56 15.22
C ASN A 34 -2.07 7.38 13.95
N ILE A 35 -2.75 7.01 12.85
CA ILE A 35 -2.59 7.70 11.58
C ILE A 35 -3.14 9.13 11.63
N GLY A 36 -2.44 10.08 11.01
CA GLY A 36 -2.83 11.49 10.99
C GLY A 36 -2.50 12.26 12.29
N LEU A 37 -1.88 11.59 13.28
CA LEU A 37 -1.37 12.22 14.49
C LEU A 37 0.17 12.38 14.41
N PRO A 38 0.75 13.33 15.18
CA PRO A 38 2.20 13.43 15.29
C PRO A 38 2.83 12.09 15.72
N LEU A 39 3.94 11.73 15.07
CA LEU A 39 4.64 10.48 15.40
C LEU A 39 5.30 10.56 16.78
N THR A 40 5.03 9.54 17.59
CA THR A 40 5.71 9.22 18.83
C THR A 40 6.45 7.91 18.66
N GLU A 41 7.33 7.55 19.60
CA GLU A 41 8.02 6.25 19.54
C GLU A 41 7.03 5.08 19.48
N LYS A 42 5.97 5.16 20.30
CA LYS A 42 4.90 4.18 20.34
C LYS A 42 4.12 4.13 19.02
N SER A 43 3.65 5.28 18.53
CA SER A 43 2.82 5.30 17.31
C SER A 43 3.62 4.87 16.07
N ARG A 44 4.90 5.24 15.97
CA ARG A 44 5.79 4.71 14.93
C ARG A 44 5.91 3.18 15.02
N GLN A 45 6.14 2.63 16.20
CA GLN A 45 6.25 1.18 16.37
C GLN A 45 4.94 0.49 15.96
N GLU A 46 3.80 0.97 16.43
CA GLU A 46 2.47 0.40 16.16
C GLU A 46 2.10 0.46 14.67
N LEU A 47 2.34 1.60 14.00
CA LEU A 47 2.10 1.76 12.57
C LEU A 47 2.97 0.80 11.74
N PHE A 48 4.23 0.63 12.11
CA PHE A 48 5.14 -0.25 11.38
C PHE A 48 4.84 -1.73 11.66
N GLU A 49 4.38 -2.09 12.86
CA GLU A 49 3.93 -3.45 13.18
C GLU A 49 2.66 -3.81 12.40
N TRP A 50 1.72 -2.86 12.32
CA TRP A 50 0.57 -2.98 11.44
C TRP A 50 1.03 -3.21 10.00
N LYS A 51 1.88 -2.34 9.43
CA LYS A 51 2.33 -2.52 8.04
C LYS A 51 3.08 -3.83 7.80
N ASN A 52 3.79 -4.35 8.80
CA ASN A 52 4.47 -5.64 8.74
C ASN A 52 3.49 -6.84 8.77
N GLY A 53 2.29 -6.64 9.34
CA GLY A 53 1.32 -7.71 9.60
C GLY A 53 1.60 -8.48 10.88
N GLY A 54 2.30 -7.87 11.85
CA GLY A 54 2.66 -8.51 13.11
C GLY A 54 3.96 -7.95 13.71
N VAL A 55 4.46 -8.61 14.75
CA VAL A 55 5.64 -8.19 15.51
C VAL A 55 6.87 -8.07 14.60
N ILE A 56 7.60 -6.98 14.75
CA ILE A 56 8.80 -6.67 13.95
C ILE A 56 10.03 -7.34 14.58
N SER A 57 10.88 -7.93 13.73
CA SER A 57 12.17 -8.49 14.18
C SER A 57 13.13 -7.40 14.64
N GLN A 58 14.04 -7.72 15.56
CA GLN A 58 15.01 -6.75 16.08
C GLN A 58 15.83 -6.03 14.98
N SER A 59 16.22 -6.77 13.93
CA SER A 59 16.92 -6.19 12.78
C SER A 59 16.10 -5.15 12.01
N LYS A 60 14.80 -5.41 11.80
CA LYS A 60 13.88 -4.47 11.17
C LYS A 60 13.60 -3.29 12.09
N THR A 61 13.44 -3.51 13.39
CA THR A 61 13.28 -2.42 14.37
C THR A 61 14.45 -1.45 14.30
N ARG A 62 15.69 -1.95 14.28
CA ARG A 62 16.88 -1.10 14.10
C ARG A 62 16.81 -0.28 12.81
N SER A 63 16.49 -0.92 11.69
CA SER A 63 16.34 -0.21 10.40
C SER A 63 15.24 0.86 10.45
N ILE A 64 14.16 0.62 11.19
CA ILE A 64 13.08 1.59 11.36
C ILE A 64 13.55 2.82 12.12
N LEU A 65 14.26 2.61 13.23
CA LEU A 65 14.83 3.69 14.03
C LEU A 65 15.81 4.54 13.23
N GLU A 66 16.62 3.91 12.36
CA GLU A 66 17.62 4.59 11.53
C GLU A 66 17.02 5.40 10.38
N ASN A 67 15.89 4.96 9.80
CA ASN A 67 15.37 5.54 8.54
C ASN A 67 14.12 6.42 8.72
N TYR A 68 13.36 6.22 9.80
CA TYR A 68 12.04 6.83 9.99
C TYR A 68 12.02 7.58 11.33
N PRO A 69 12.53 8.83 11.37
CA PRO A 69 12.53 9.64 12.57
C PRO A 69 11.10 10.04 12.96
N LEU A 70 10.92 10.53 14.18
CA LEU A 70 9.62 11.05 14.63
C LEU A 70 9.27 12.38 13.96
N ILE A 71 10.29 13.20 13.72
CA ILE A 71 10.19 14.49 13.05
C ILE A 71 11.24 14.50 11.94
N PHE A 72 10.82 14.80 10.73
CA PHE A 72 11.69 14.98 9.59
C PHE A 72 11.43 16.34 8.95
N ASN A 73 12.45 17.20 8.91
CA ASN A 73 12.34 18.58 8.42
C ASN A 73 12.92 18.76 7.01
N GLY A 74 13.38 17.69 6.37
CA GLY A 74 13.93 17.73 5.01
C GLY A 74 12.88 17.62 3.92
N ASP A 75 13.32 17.54 2.66
CA ASP A 75 12.42 17.25 1.54
C ASP A 75 11.96 15.78 1.58
N HIS A 76 10.69 15.58 1.93
CA HIS A 76 10.03 14.28 2.02
C HIS A 76 10.18 13.47 0.73
N ARG A 77 9.97 14.09 -0.43
CA ARG A 77 10.03 13.41 -1.73
C ARG A 77 11.46 13.05 -2.09
N ALA A 78 12.41 13.97 -1.90
CA ALA A 78 13.81 13.72 -2.19
C ALA A 78 14.39 12.58 -1.34
N ARG A 79 13.97 12.46 -0.07
CA ARG A 79 14.43 11.41 0.86
C ARG A 79 13.74 10.07 0.66
N TYR A 80 12.42 10.06 0.48
CA TYR A 80 11.63 8.82 0.57
C TYR A 80 11.10 8.31 -0.78
N LEU A 81 11.22 9.08 -1.87
CA LEU A 81 10.92 8.64 -3.25
C LEU A 81 12.18 8.56 -4.14
N ASN A 82 13.33 8.24 -3.53
CA ASN A 82 14.61 8.11 -4.19
C ASN A 82 15.22 6.72 -3.96
N HIS A 83 15.48 5.98 -5.05
CA HIS A 83 16.00 4.62 -4.99
C HIS A 83 17.46 4.53 -4.51
N LYS A 84 18.18 5.65 -4.43
CA LYS A 84 19.55 5.73 -3.91
C LYS A 84 19.60 5.92 -2.40
N GLU A 85 18.48 6.31 -1.79
CA GLU A 85 18.39 6.51 -0.35
C GLU A 85 18.11 5.18 0.37
N PRO A 86 18.53 5.04 1.64
CA PRO A 86 18.31 3.82 2.40
C PRO A 86 16.83 3.62 2.74
N GLY A 87 16.50 2.38 3.09
CA GLY A 87 15.14 1.89 3.30
C GLY A 87 14.56 1.16 2.09
N GLY A 88 13.55 0.34 2.34
CA GLY A 88 12.82 -0.35 1.27
C GLY A 88 11.75 0.58 0.68
N ALA A 89 11.58 0.58 -0.64
CA ALA A 89 10.64 1.50 -1.32
C ALA A 89 9.23 1.48 -0.72
N ILE A 90 8.70 0.30 -0.41
CA ILE A 90 7.36 0.14 0.20
C ILE A 90 7.29 0.77 1.60
N TRP A 91 8.34 0.62 2.41
CA TRP A 91 8.39 1.20 3.75
C TRP A 91 8.61 2.72 3.71
N ASN A 92 9.43 3.21 2.77
CA ASN A 92 9.61 4.63 2.55
C ASN A 92 8.30 5.29 2.10
N ILE A 93 7.54 4.68 1.18
CA ILE A 93 6.20 5.16 0.78
C ILE A 93 5.22 5.09 1.96
N PHE A 94 5.26 4.03 2.76
CA PHE A 94 4.42 3.94 3.94
C PHE A 94 4.76 5.01 4.99
N TYR A 95 6.04 5.35 5.18
CA TYR A 95 6.42 6.44 6.07
C TYR A 95 5.91 7.80 5.56
N LEU A 96 5.96 8.06 4.26
CA LEU A 96 5.32 9.23 3.67
C LEU A 96 3.81 9.26 3.96
N HIS A 97 3.14 8.11 3.87
CA HIS A 97 1.74 7.98 4.26
C HIS A 97 1.53 8.31 5.75
N CYS A 98 2.42 7.89 6.65
CA CYS A 98 2.34 8.26 8.06
C CYS A 98 2.45 9.78 8.28
N LEU A 99 3.28 10.48 7.49
CA LEU A 99 3.49 11.92 7.61
C LEU A 99 2.37 12.75 6.98
N GLU A 100 1.88 12.35 5.80
CA GLU A 100 0.86 13.09 5.04
C GLU A 100 -0.14 12.08 4.41
N PRO A 101 -1.05 11.46 5.20
CA PRO A 101 -1.87 10.33 4.76
C PRO A 101 -2.83 10.65 3.61
N GLU A 102 -3.25 11.91 3.50
CA GLU A 102 -4.13 12.38 2.42
C GLU A 102 -3.39 12.54 1.07
N LYS A 103 -2.06 12.71 1.11
CA LYS A 103 -1.23 12.98 -0.06
C LYS A 103 -0.55 11.73 -0.59
N TRP A 104 -0.19 10.82 0.30
CA TRP A 104 0.59 9.64 -0.02
C TRP A 104 -0.23 8.38 0.25
N PRO A 105 -0.97 7.85 -0.75
CA PRO A 105 -1.75 6.63 -0.60
C PRO A 105 -0.86 5.42 -0.32
N ILE A 106 -1.45 4.41 0.36
CA ILE A 106 -0.72 3.18 0.69
C ILE A 106 -0.46 2.39 -0.58
N PHE A 107 0.77 1.87 -0.69
CA PHE A 107 1.20 1.07 -1.83
C PHE A 107 1.93 -0.18 -1.36
N ASP A 108 1.58 -1.32 -1.95
CA ASP A 108 2.30 -2.58 -1.81
C ASP A 108 2.02 -3.52 -2.99
N GLN A 109 2.48 -4.76 -2.87
CA GLN A 109 2.30 -5.77 -3.90
C GLN A 109 0.81 -6.06 -4.20
N HIS A 110 -0.08 -5.99 -3.21
CA HIS A 110 -1.50 -6.26 -3.42
C HIS A 110 -2.15 -5.11 -4.18
N THR A 111 -1.90 -3.86 -3.79
CA THR A 111 -2.46 -2.71 -4.50
C THR A 111 -1.90 -2.58 -5.93
N PHE A 112 -0.62 -2.89 -6.13
CA PHE A 112 -0.03 -2.96 -7.47
C PHE A 112 -0.68 -4.04 -8.34
N ARG A 113 -0.84 -5.27 -7.80
CA ARG A 113 -1.47 -6.39 -8.53
C ARG A 113 -2.90 -6.03 -8.95
N ALA A 114 -3.66 -5.41 -8.04
CA ALA A 114 -5.02 -4.95 -8.33
C ALA A 114 -5.04 -3.90 -9.45
N MET A 115 -4.18 -2.88 -9.38
CA MET A 115 -4.05 -1.88 -10.45
C MET A 115 -3.74 -2.52 -11.80
N GLN A 116 -2.74 -3.40 -11.85
CA GLN A 116 -2.34 -4.05 -13.11
C GLN A 116 -3.48 -4.86 -13.69
N TYR A 117 -4.16 -5.68 -12.88
CA TYR A 117 -5.29 -6.46 -13.35
C TYR A 117 -6.44 -5.59 -13.86
N ILE A 118 -6.74 -4.47 -13.21
CA ILE A 118 -7.78 -3.53 -13.67
C ILE A 118 -7.39 -2.89 -15.02
N LYS A 119 -6.10 -2.61 -15.23
CA LYS A 119 -5.60 -1.98 -16.48
C LYS A 119 -5.49 -2.97 -17.64
N THR A 120 -5.08 -4.22 -17.38
CA THR A 120 -4.61 -5.15 -18.43
C THR A 120 -5.27 -6.51 -18.39
N SER A 121 -6.10 -6.78 -17.39
CA SER A 121 -6.65 -8.11 -17.08
C SER A 121 -5.59 -9.19 -16.81
N GLN A 122 -4.35 -8.79 -16.51
CA GLN A 122 -3.26 -9.70 -16.17
C GLN A 122 -2.86 -9.58 -14.70
N ILE A 123 -2.55 -10.71 -14.09
CA ILE A 123 -2.03 -10.78 -12.73
C ILE A 123 -0.52 -10.62 -12.79
N VAL A 124 -0.01 -9.47 -12.33
CA VAL A 124 1.42 -9.11 -12.42
C VAL A 124 1.97 -8.76 -11.05
N GLU A 125 3.18 -9.24 -10.75
CA GLU A 125 3.92 -8.90 -9.53
C GLU A 125 4.74 -7.62 -9.71
N ILE A 126 4.99 -6.89 -8.62
CA ILE A 126 5.76 -5.66 -8.68
C ILE A 126 7.24 -6.00 -8.93
N GLY A 127 7.95 -5.11 -9.63
CA GLY A 127 9.39 -5.26 -9.82
C GLY A 127 10.14 -5.43 -8.49
N THR A 128 11.24 -6.17 -8.52
CA THR A 128 11.99 -6.54 -7.31
C THR A 128 12.83 -5.38 -6.75
N THR A 129 13.26 -4.46 -7.61
CA THR A 129 14.15 -3.34 -7.23
C THR A 129 13.39 -2.14 -6.69
N ASN A 130 14.03 -1.34 -5.82
CA ASN A 130 13.46 -0.08 -5.34
C ASN A 130 13.14 0.89 -6.50
N LYS A 131 14.01 0.96 -7.52
CA LYS A 131 13.79 1.81 -8.70
C LYS A 131 12.49 1.46 -9.41
N GLN A 132 12.26 0.17 -9.70
CA GLN A 132 11.01 -0.29 -10.32
C GLN A 132 9.78 0.02 -9.47
N LYS A 133 9.86 -0.21 -8.15
CA LYS A 133 8.75 0.08 -7.22
C LYS A 133 8.39 1.56 -7.18
N TYR A 134 9.38 2.44 -7.18
CA TYR A 134 9.15 3.89 -7.21
C TYR A 134 8.60 4.39 -8.55
N THR A 135 9.08 3.84 -9.67
CA THR A 135 8.50 4.11 -11.00
C THR A 135 7.04 3.68 -11.04
N ALA A 136 6.74 2.44 -10.64
CA ALA A 136 5.37 1.95 -10.55
C ALA A 136 4.48 2.82 -9.65
N TYR A 137 5.00 3.27 -8.50
CA TYR A 137 4.25 4.13 -7.60
C TYR A 137 3.94 5.51 -8.21
N LYS A 138 4.98 6.21 -8.68
CA LYS A 138 4.85 7.60 -9.14
C LYS A 138 4.18 7.73 -10.50
N ASP A 139 4.58 6.88 -11.43
CA ASP A 139 4.28 7.06 -12.85
C ASP A 139 3.03 6.26 -13.26
N GLU A 140 2.64 5.26 -12.46
CA GLU A 140 1.44 4.45 -12.72
C GLU A 140 0.38 4.54 -11.62
N TYR A 141 0.75 4.28 -10.37
CA TYR A 141 -0.21 4.11 -9.28
C TYR A 141 -0.88 5.43 -8.85
N LEU A 142 -0.11 6.50 -8.66
CA LEU A 142 -0.68 7.80 -8.31
C LEU A 142 -1.66 8.32 -9.39
N PRO A 143 -1.32 8.31 -10.70
CA PRO A 143 -2.28 8.64 -11.75
C PRO A 143 -3.50 7.71 -11.77
N PHE A 144 -3.30 6.40 -11.60
CA PHE A 144 -4.38 5.42 -11.58
C PHE A 144 -5.42 5.70 -10.49
N LEU A 145 -4.97 6.03 -9.27
CA LEU A 145 -5.88 6.33 -8.17
C LEU A 145 -6.78 7.53 -8.46
N SER A 146 -6.26 8.55 -9.15
CA SER A 146 -7.05 9.73 -9.51
C SER A 146 -8.25 9.39 -10.40
N THR A 147 -8.20 8.26 -11.13
CA THR A 147 -9.30 7.83 -12.01
C THR A 147 -10.54 7.36 -11.26
N PHE A 148 -10.46 7.05 -9.96
CA PHE A 148 -11.63 6.62 -9.19
C PHE A 148 -12.59 7.78 -8.87
N GLY A 149 -12.11 9.02 -8.85
CA GLY A 149 -12.92 10.18 -8.44
C GLY A 149 -13.42 10.13 -6.99
N GLU A 150 -12.92 9.19 -6.18
CA GLU A 150 -13.26 8.98 -4.78
C GLU A 150 -12.32 9.80 -3.89
N LYS A 151 -12.89 10.57 -2.96
CA LYS A 151 -12.13 11.42 -2.04
C LYS A 151 -11.56 10.62 -0.87
N ASN A 152 -12.23 9.54 -0.49
CA ASN A 152 -11.75 8.66 0.56
C ASN A 152 -10.67 7.72 0.01
N VAL A 153 -9.42 8.19 0.00
CA VAL A 153 -8.25 7.41 -0.47
C VAL A 153 -8.14 6.07 0.27
N ARG A 154 -8.43 6.04 1.57
CA ARG A 154 -8.35 4.81 2.38
C ARG A 154 -9.37 3.75 1.93
N LYS A 155 -10.55 4.16 1.47
CA LYS A 155 -11.55 3.25 0.88
C LYS A 155 -11.01 2.59 -0.40
N ILE A 156 -10.32 3.37 -1.24
CA ILE A 156 -9.66 2.82 -2.43
C ILE A 156 -8.56 1.83 -2.03
N ASP A 157 -7.71 2.20 -1.07
CA ASP A 157 -6.62 1.33 -0.60
C ASP A 157 -7.15 -0.01 -0.06
N LYS A 158 -8.21 0.01 0.76
CA LYS A 158 -8.84 -1.20 1.30
C LYS A 158 -9.39 -2.11 0.20
N ALA A 159 -10.10 -1.52 -0.77
CA ALA A 159 -10.66 -2.25 -1.89
C ALA A 159 -9.56 -2.88 -2.77
N LEU A 160 -8.54 -2.10 -3.14
CA LEU A 160 -7.42 -2.59 -3.96
C LEU A 160 -6.60 -3.66 -3.23
N PHE A 161 -6.40 -3.50 -1.93
CA PHE A 161 -5.69 -4.50 -1.13
C PHE A 161 -6.44 -5.84 -1.10
N ALA A 162 -7.73 -5.82 -0.73
CA ALA A 162 -8.55 -7.02 -0.65
C ALA A 162 -8.67 -7.72 -2.02
N PHE A 163 -8.89 -6.94 -3.08
CA PHE A 163 -8.92 -7.46 -4.45
C PHE A 163 -7.57 -8.06 -4.86
N GLY A 164 -6.47 -7.38 -4.55
CA GLY A 164 -5.12 -7.85 -4.81
C GLY A 164 -4.77 -9.15 -4.06
N GLN A 165 -5.30 -9.35 -2.86
CA GLN A 165 -5.19 -10.63 -2.14
C GLN A 165 -5.99 -11.74 -2.82
N PHE A 166 -7.23 -11.45 -3.23
CA PHE A 166 -8.05 -12.39 -3.99
C PHE A 166 -7.34 -12.82 -5.29
N LEU A 167 -6.79 -11.88 -6.06
CA LEU A 167 -6.07 -12.20 -7.30
C LEU A 167 -4.86 -13.10 -7.06
N LYS A 168 -4.13 -12.88 -5.95
CA LYS A 168 -3.02 -13.77 -5.56
C LYS A 168 -3.49 -15.19 -5.31
N LEU A 169 -4.66 -15.36 -4.68
CA LEU A 169 -5.24 -16.67 -4.46
C LEU A 169 -5.69 -17.30 -5.78
N ALA A 170 -6.38 -16.53 -6.60
CA ALA A 170 -6.89 -16.99 -7.89
C ALA A 170 -5.77 -17.44 -8.85
N ALA A 171 -4.64 -16.75 -8.86
CA ALA A 171 -3.46 -17.11 -9.66
C ALA A 171 -2.88 -18.50 -9.33
N ARG A 172 -3.22 -19.10 -8.18
CA ARG A 172 -2.81 -20.48 -7.84
C ARG A 172 -3.61 -21.54 -8.56
N TYR A 173 -4.79 -21.17 -9.08
CA TYR A 173 -5.75 -22.07 -9.70
C TYR A 173 -5.99 -21.74 -11.19
N ALA A 174 -5.29 -20.73 -11.71
CA ALA A 174 -5.32 -20.30 -13.10
C ALA A 174 -4.27 -21.03 -13.94
#